data_AF-A0A1I8BN57-F1
#
_entry.id   AF-A0A1I8BN57-F1
#
_cell.length_a   1.000
_cell.length_b   1.000
_cell.length_c   1.000
_cell.angle_alpha   90.00
_cell.angle_beta   90.00
_cell.angle_gamma   90.00
#
_symmetry.space_group_name_H-M   'P 1'
#
loop_
_entity.id
_entity.type
_entity.pdbx_description
1 polymer ?
#
loop_
_entity_poly.entity_id
_entity_poly.type
_entity_poly.pdbx_seq_one_letter_code
_entity_poly.pdbx_strand_id
1 'polypeptide(L)'
;MSEKDLKIKTGVLKRYLQEAISYKSEVQKQSTKITSLKESQEPDEYMIKKAVEVQQENQQMFCLASKNVQKARLELESLITASGENEELKTTAEQLIQKALEFEDNTA
;
A
#
# COMPACT_ATOMS: atom_id res chain seq x y z
N MET A 1 -23.74 -15.74 1.85
CA MET A 1 -22.35 -15.40 1.48
C MET A 1 -21.43 -16.34 2.26
N SER A 2 -20.41 -16.94 1.66
CA SER A 2 -19.69 -18.06 2.30
C SER A 2 -18.50 -17.59 3.13
N GLU A 3 -18.21 -18.24 4.26
CA GLU A 3 -17.02 -17.96 5.09
C GLU A 3 -15.71 -18.06 4.28
N LYS A 4 -15.73 -18.86 3.22
CA LYS A 4 -14.65 -18.98 2.25
C LYS A 4 -14.36 -17.66 1.54
N ASP A 5 -15.39 -16.90 1.16
CA ASP A 5 -15.25 -15.61 0.48
C ASP A 5 -14.58 -14.59 1.41
N LEU A 6 -15.02 -14.54 2.67
CA LEU A 6 -14.41 -13.68 3.69
C LEU A 6 -12.92 -13.99 3.84
N LYS A 7 -12.55 -15.26 4.01
CA LYS A 7 -11.14 -15.68 4.12
C LYS A 7 -10.30 -15.32 2.89
N ILE A 8 -10.85 -15.52 1.69
CA ILE A 8 -10.16 -15.16 0.43
C ILE A 8 -9.91 -13.66 0.38
N LYS A 9 -10.92 -12.84 0.71
CA LYS A 9 -10.88 -11.39 0.59
C LYS A 9 -10.00 -10.74 1.66
N THR A 10 -9.99 -11.28 2.88
CA THR A 10 -8.98 -10.96 3.89
C THR A 10 -7.56 -11.21 3.36
N GLY A 11 -7.34 -12.35 2.70
CA GLY A 11 -6.05 -12.66 2.08
C GLY A 11 -5.66 -11.71 0.94
N VAL A 12 -6.64 -11.25 0.16
CA VAL A 12 -6.44 -10.26 -0.91
C VAL A 12 -5.99 -8.92 -0.34
N LEU A 13 -6.71 -8.38 0.65
CA LEU A 13 -6.36 -7.12 1.30
C LEU A 13 -4.96 -7.20 1.92
N LYS A 14 -4.61 -8.31 2.56
CA LYS A 14 -3.29 -8.52 3.17
C LYS A 14 -2.16 -8.42 2.15
N ARG A 15 -2.33 -9.02 0.95
CA ARG A 15 -1.32 -8.96 -0.12
C ARG A 15 -1.18 -7.56 -0.68
N TYR A 16 -2.28 -6.88 -0.98
CA TYR A 16 -2.22 -5.50 -1.49
C TYR A 16 -1.59 -4.54 -0.49
N LEU A 17 -1.84 -4.73 0.81
CA LEU A 17 -1.22 -3.91 1.85
C LEU A 17 0.31 -4.10 1.88
N GLN A 18 0.80 -5.34 1.79
CA GLN A 18 2.24 -5.62 1.73
C GLN A 18 2.89 -5.06 0.46
N GLU A 19 2.20 -5.18 -0.68
CA GLU A 19 2.63 -4.59 -1.95
C GLU A 19 2.76 -3.07 -1.85
N ALA A 20 1.73 -2.39 -1.33
CA ALA A 20 1.73 -0.94 -1.16
C ALA A 20 2.83 -0.46 -0.18
N ILE A 21 3.08 -1.20 0.91
CA ILE A 21 4.20 -0.94 1.83
C ILE A 21 5.55 -1.06 1.10
N SER A 22 5.72 -2.08 0.26
CA SER A 22 6.94 -2.27 -0.52
C SER A 22 7.18 -1.09 -1.47
N TYR A 23 6.17 -0.68 -2.24
CA TYR A 23 6.30 0.47 -3.12
C TYR A 23 6.55 1.78 -2.35
N LYS A 24 5.92 1.98 -1.19
CA LYS A 24 6.21 3.14 -0.32
C LYS A 24 7.68 3.17 0.09
N SER A 25 8.24 2.02 0.45
CA SER A 25 9.65 1.92 0.82
C SER A 25 10.60 2.24 -0.35
N GLU A 26 10.24 1.86 -1.59
CA GLU A 26 11.02 2.20 -2.78
C GLU A 26 10.96 3.69 -3.11
N VAL A 27 9.79 4.32 -2.96
CA VAL A 27 9.61 5.79 -3.06
C VAL A 27 10.51 6.50 -2.03
N GLN A 28 10.60 6.00 -0.80
CA GLN A 28 11.46 6.58 0.24
C GLN A 28 12.95 6.40 -0.07
N LYS A 29 13.39 5.19 -0.44
CA LYS A 29 14.78 4.89 -0.80
C LYS A 29 15.26 5.78 -1.95
N GLN A 30 14.42 5.93 -2.97
CA GLN A 30 14.75 6.72 -4.14
C GLN A 30 14.74 8.22 -3.82
N SER A 31 13.87 8.70 -2.93
CA SER A 31 13.93 10.08 -2.41
C SER A 31 15.24 10.34 -1.66
N THR A 32 15.68 9.43 -0.79
CA THR A 32 16.97 9.55 -0.09
C THR A 32 18.12 9.58 -1.08
N LYS A 33 18.10 8.73 -2.12
CA LYS A 33 19.11 8.73 -3.18
C LYS A 33 19.19 10.08 -3.91
N ILE A 34 18.04 10.69 -4.24
CA ILE A 34 18.01 12.02 -4.87
C ILE A 34 18.64 13.06 -3.94
N THR A 35 18.32 13.06 -2.65
CA THR A 35 18.92 13.97 -1.67
C THR A 35 20.44 13.79 -1.61
N SER A 36 20.93 12.56 -1.49
CA SER A 36 22.37 12.28 -1.46
C SER A 36 23.10 12.70 -2.74
N LEU A 37 22.48 12.54 -3.91
CA LEU A 37 23.06 13.01 -5.17
C LEU A 37 23.18 14.54 -5.21
N LYS A 38 22.16 15.25 -4.71
CA LYS A 38 22.15 16.73 -4.64
C LYS A 38 23.16 17.29 -3.63
N GLU A 39 23.40 16.58 -2.53
CA GLU A 39 24.32 16.98 -1.46
C GLU A 39 25.78 16.58 -1.72
N SER A 40 26.04 15.85 -2.81
CA SER A 40 27.40 15.46 -3.18
C SER A 40 28.28 16.67 -3.52
N GLN A 41 29.60 16.53 -3.37
CA GLN A 41 30.56 17.61 -3.62
C GLN A 41 30.56 18.09 -5.08
N GLU A 42 30.27 17.18 -6.02
CA GLU A 42 30.13 17.46 -7.45
C GLU A 42 28.81 16.84 -7.96
N PRO A 43 27.67 17.54 -7.81
CA PRO A 43 26.37 17.03 -8.21
C PRO A 43 26.29 16.78 -9.72
N ASP A 44 26.02 15.53 -10.11
CA ASP A 44 25.76 15.15 -11.50
C ASP A 44 24.27 15.37 -11.84
N GLU A 45 23.99 16.40 -12.64
CA GLU A 45 22.63 16.77 -13.07
C GLU A 45 21.94 15.67 -13.86
N TYR A 46 22.66 14.91 -14.69
CA TYR A 46 22.08 13.81 -15.46
C TYR A 46 21.64 12.68 -14.53
N MET A 47 22.47 12.32 -13.55
CA MET A 47 22.14 11.30 -12.56
C MET A 47 20.99 11.73 -11.66
N ILE A 48 20.94 13.01 -11.25
CA ILE A 48 19.82 13.56 -10.49
C ILE A 48 18.53 13.50 -11.30
N LYS A 49 18.56 13.96 -12.56
CA LYS A 49 17.39 13.93 -13.45
C LYS A 49 16.89 12.50 -13.64
N LYS A 50 17.80 11.55 -13.88
CA LYS A 50 17.43 10.15 -14.03
C LYS A 50 16.83 9.57 -12.75
N ALA A 51 17.36 9.94 -11.60
CA ALA A 51 16.83 9.53 -10.32
C ALA A 51 15.41 10.09 -10.07
N VAL A 52 15.12 11.32 -10.52
CA VAL A 52 13.78 11.93 -10.46
C VAL A 52 12.79 11.23 -11.39
N GLU A 53 13.19 10.82 -12.59
CA GLU A 53 12.32 10.01 -13.48
C GLU A 53 11.90 8.70 -12.81
N VAL A 54 12.86 7.97 -12.23
CA VAL A 54 12.58 6.72 -11.51
C VAL A 54 11.69 6.96 -10.28
N GLN A 55 11.87 8.08 -9.58
CA GLN A 55 11.01 8.46 -8.46
C GLN A 55 9.55 8.62 -8.90
N GLN A 56 9.31 9.24 -10.05
CA GLN A 56 7.96 9.41 -10.59
C GLN A 56 7.31 8.07 -10.94
N GLU A 57 8.05 7.16 -11.56
CA GLU A 57 7.59 5.80 -11.84
C GLU A 57 7.22 5.05 -10.54
N ASN A 58 8.08 5.12 -9.52
CA ASN A 58 7.81 4.52 -8.21
C ASN A 58 6.56 5.13 -7.54
N GLN A 59 6.36 6.45 -7.65
CA GLN A 59 5.17 7.12 -7.14
C GLN A 59 3.89 6.69 -7.87
N GLN A 60 3.95 6.48 -9.18
CA GLN A 60 2.82 5.97 -9.96
C GLN A 60 2.45 4.55 -9.51
N MET A 61 3.44 3.68 -9.30
CA MET A 61 3.21 2.32 -8.79
C MET A 61 2.61 2.34 -7.38
N PHE A 62 3.13 3.20 -6.50
CA PHE A 62 2.59 3.39 -5.17
C PHE A 62 1.14 3.88 -5.18
N CYS A 63 0.80 4.83 -6.06
CA CYS A 63 -0.57 5.32 -6.23
C CYS A 63 -1.52 4.20 -6.67
N LEU A 64 -1.10 3.38 -7.64
CA LEU A 64 -1.89 2.24 -8.10
C LEU A 64 -2.12 1.21 -6.98
N ALA A 65 -1.06 0.84 -6.27
CA ALA A 65 -1.14 -0.11 -5.16
C ALA A 65 -2.06 0.41 -4.02
N SER A 66 -1.97 1.70 -3.69
CA SER A 66 -2.83 2.33 -2.68
C SER A 66 -4.32 2.29 -3.09
N LYS A 67 -4.64 2.52 -4.36
CA LYS A 67 -6.02 2.36 -4.88
C LYS A 67 -6.51 0.91 -4.78
N ASN A 68 -5.64 -0.07 -4.99
CA ASN A 68 -5.99 -1.48 -4.83
C ASN A 68 -6.26 -1.84 -3.36
N VAL A 69 -5.50 -1.29 -2.42
CA VAL A 69 -5.75 -1.42 -0.97
C VAL A 69 -7.14 -0.86 -0.64
N GLN A 70 -7.43 0.37 -1.04
CA GLN A 70 -8.71 1.01 -0.78
C GLN A 70 -9.89 0.20 -1.34
N LYS A 71 -9.77 -0.26 -2.60
CA LYS A 71 -10.82 -1.08 -3.23
C LYS A 71 -11.04 -2.40 -2.47
N ALA A 72 -9.96 -3.10 -2.11
CA ALA A 72 -10.05 -4.37 -1.39
C ALA A 72 -10.57 -4.20 0.04
N ARG A 73 -10.25 -3.07 0.70
CA ARG A 73 -10.76 -2.72 2.02
C ARG A 73 -12.28 -2.51 1.97
N LEU A 74 -12.77 -1.65 1.07
CA LEU A 74 -14.20 -1.39 0.91
C LEU A 74 -14.99 -2.66 0.56
N GLU A 75 -14.40 -3.51 -0.28
CA GLU A 75 -14.98 -4.83 -0.59
C GLU A 75 -15.05 -5.70 0.67
N LEU A 76 -13.98 -5.79 1.47
CA LEU A 76 -13.96 -6.59 2.69
C LEU A 76 -14.92 -6.07 3.76
N GLU A 77 -15.01 -4.75 3.95
CA GLU A 77 -15.99 -4.10 4.84
C GLU A 77 -17.42 -4.51 4.49
N SER A 78 -17.76 -4.43 3.19
CA SER A 78 -19.09 -4.84 2.70
C SER A 78 -19.39 -6.31 2.98
N LEU A 79 -18.39 -7.20 2.88
CA LEU A 79 -18.54 -8.62 3.16
C LEU A 79 -18.72 -8.90 4.66
N ILE A 80 -18.03 -8.15 5.53
CA ILE A 80 -18.17 -8.30 6.99
C ILE A 80 -19.59 -7.96 7.42
N THR A 81 -20.14 -6.83 6.96
CA THR A 81 -21.53 -6.43 7.25
C THR A 81 -22.56 -7.47 6.78
N ALA A 82 -22.25 -8.22 5.73
CA ALA A 82 -23.14 -9.21 5.13
C ALA A 82 -22.91 -10.67 5.62
N SER A 83 -21.93 -10.92 6.50
CA SER A 83 -21.52 -12.28 6.92
C SER A 83 -22.03 -12.68 8.32
N GLY A 84 -22.27 -13.99 8.51
CA GLY A 84 -22.83 -14.59 9.75
C GLY A 84 -21.85 -14.70 10.94
N GLU A 85 -22.20 -15.45 11.99
CA GLU A 85 -21.61 -15.45 13.35
C GLU A 85 -20.18 -16.02 13.52
N ASN A 86 -19.31 -15.97 12.51
CA ASN A 86 -17.91 -16.40 12.67
C ASN A 86 -17.02 -15.25 13.19
N GLU A 87 -17.06 -15.05 14.51
CA GLU A 87 -16.41 -13.93 15.21
C GLU A 87 -14.87 -13.88 15.03
N GLU A 88 -14.19 -15.02 14.95
CA GLU A 88 -12.72 -15.05 14.80
C GLU A 88 -12.27 -14.54 13.43
N LEU A 89 -12.95 -14.98 12.37
CA LEU A 89 -12.69 -14.52 11.00
C LEU A 89 -13.01 -13.04 10.83
N LYS A 90 -14.10 -12.56 11.45
CA LYS A 90 -14.47 -11.14 11.47
C LYS A 90 -13.43 -10.29 12.18
N THR A 91 -13.05 -10.66 13.40
CA THR A 91 -12.02 -9.94 14.18
C THR A 91 -10.73 -9.78 13.38
N THR A 92 -10.27 -10.85 12.73
CA THR A 92 -9.05 -10.80 11.89
C THR A 92 -9.21 -9.85 10.70
N ALA A 93 -10.38 -9.87 10.05
CA ALA A 93 -10.67 -9.02 8.90
C ALA A 93 -10.77 -7.53 9.31
N GLU A 94 -11.42 -7.24 10.43
CA GLU A 94 -11.55 -5.89 11.02
C GLU A 94 -10.19 -5.31 11.41
N GLN A 95 -9.33 -6.09 12.07
CA GLN A 95 -7.95 -5.66 12.37
C GLN A 95 -7.17 -5.31 11.10
N LEU A 96 -7.39 -6.03 10.02
CA LEU A 96 -6.71 -5.78 8.75
C LEU A 96 -7.28 -4.54 8.04
N ILE A 97 -8.59 -4.32 8.12
CA ILE A 97 -9.24 -3.08 7.65
C ILE A 97 -8.67 -1.88 8.42
N GLN A 98 -8.55 -1.97 9.73
CA GLN A 98 -7.99 -0.90 10.55
C GLN A 98 -6.54 -0.57 10.14
N LYS A 99 -5.72 -1.59 9.91
CA LYS A 99 -4.35 -1.38 9.38
C LYS A 99 -4.34 -0.76 7.99
N ALA A 100 -5.31 -1.07 7.14
CA ALA A 100 -5.44 -0.47 5.82
C ALA A 100 -5.87 1.01 5.91
N LEU A 101 -6.78 1.36 6.83
CA LEU A 101 -7.15 2.76 7.12
C LEU A 101 -5.96 3.56 7.64
N GLU A 102 -5.25 3.02 8.64
CA GLU A 102 -4.02 3.64 9.15
C GLU A 102 -2.99 3.84 8.04
N PHE A 103 -2.87 2.88 7.12
CA PHE A 103 -1.98 3.02 5.98
C PHE A 103 -2.44 4.16 5.04
N GLU A 104 -3.72 4.22 4.70
CA GLU A 104 -4.32 5.28 3.86
C GLU A 104 -4.07 6.66 4.48
N ASP A 105 -4.37 6.84 5.78
CA ASP A 105 -4.20 8.11 6.51
C ASP A 105 -2.74 8.56 6.57
N ASN A 106 -1.79 7.62 6.69
CA ASN A 106 -0.35 7.91 6.69
C ASN A 106 0.22 8.15 5.27
N THR A 107 -0.63 8.19 4.24
CA THR A 107 -0.23 8.35 2.84
C THR A 107 -0.98 9.45 2.09
N ALA A 108 -2.09 9.95 2.67
CA ALA A 108 -2.81 11.15 2.22
C ALA A 108 -2.05 12.43 2.60
#